data_AF-A0A1G5IBH1-F1
#
_entry.id   AF-A0A1G5IBH1-F1
#
_cell.length_a   1.000
_cell.length_b   1.000
_cell.length_c   1.000
_cell.angle_alpha   90.00
_cell.angle_beta   90.00
_cell.angle_gamma   90.00
#
_symmetry.space_group_name_H-M   'P 1'
#
loop_
_entity.id
_entity.type
_entity.pdbx_description
1 polymer ?
#
loop_
_entity_poly.entity_id
_entity_poly.type
_entity_poly.pdbx_seq_one_letter_code
_entity_poly.pdbx_strand_id
1 'polypeptide(L)'
;MPGPIVHFLESYYRNGYEGELLLSLKRKPTEHTAWMANRILNDQNFSNREEMLRILRESIERDDIDESTKNSIKEFLDYQEQIK
;
A
#
# COMPACT_ATOMS: atom_id res chain seq x y z
N MET A 1 -5.51 15.74 -14.81
CA MET A 1 -5.68 15.96 -13.36
C MET A 1 -5.64 14.61 -12.66
N PRO A 2 -4.96 14.49 -11.51
CA PRO A 2 -5.08 13.30 -10.67
C PRO A 2 -6.54 12.99 -10.37
N GLY A 3 -6.89 11.71 -10.23
CA GLY A 3 -8.25 11.34 -9.81
C GLY A 3 -8.54 11.81 -8.37
N PRO A 4 -9.81 11.91 -7.95
CA PRO A 4 -10.20 12.39 -6.62
C PRO A 4 -9.50 11.65 -5.47
N ILE A 5 -9.21 10.36 -5.66
CA ILE A 5 -8.51 9.49 -4.69
C ILE A 5 -7.05 9.90 -4.53
N VAL A 6 -6.36 10.22 -5.63
CA VAL A 6 -4.97 10.70 -5.59
C VAL A 6 -4.92 12.04 -4.85
N HIS A 7 -5.85 12.95 -5.19
CA HIS A 7 -5.96 14.25 -4.54
C HIS A 7 -6.24 14.13 -3.04
N PHE A 8 -7.13 13.22 -2.63
CA PHE A 8 -7.36 12.91 -1.23
C PHE A 8 -6.05 12.46 -0.57
N LEU A 9 -5.39 11.46 -1.16
CA LEU A 9 -4.18 10.90 -0.58
C LEU A 9 -3.07 11.94 -0.45
N GLU A 10 -2.88 12.80 -1.44
CA GLU A 10 -1.92 13.93 -1.38
C GLU A 10 -2.27 14.96 -0.30
N SER A 11 -3.55 15.12 0.04
CA SER A 11 -4.00 16.05 1.08
C SER A 11 -3.76 15.52 2.50
N TYR A 12 -3.77 14.20 2.69
CA TYR A 12 -3.65 13.56 4.02
C TYR A 12 -2.33 12.80 4.23
N TYR A 13 -1.53 12.61 3.17
CA TYR A 13 -0.18 12.10 3.26
C TYR A 13 0.70 13.05 4.10
N ARG A 14 1.53 12.48 4.98
CA ARG A 14 2.33 13.14 6.04
C ARG A 14 1.52 13.79 7.16
N ASN A 15 0.20 13.59 7.18
CA ASN A 15 -0.70 14.06 8.23
C ASN A 15 -1.28 12.91 9.08
N GLY A 16 -0.61 11.74 9.09
CA GLY A 16 -0.97 10.59 9.94
C GLY A 16 -1.84 9.53 9.25
N TYR A 17 -2.27 9.78 8.01
CA TYR A 17 -3.02 8.82 7.19
C TYR A 17 -2.29 7.49 7.01
N GLU A 18 -0.95 7.53 6.98
CA GLU A 18 -0.13 6.35 6.76
C GLU A 18 -0.27 5.34 7.91
N GLY A 19 -0.46 5.83 9.14
CA GLY A 19 -0.75 4.98 10.30
C GLY A 19 -2.09 4.24 10.13
N GLU A 20 -3.13 4.96 9.75
CA GLU A 20 -4.47 4.38 9.50
C GLU A 20 -4.45 3.39 8.33
N LEU A 21 -3.70 3.70 7.27
CA LEU A 21 -3.53 2.79 6.14
C LEU A 21 -2.83 1.49 6.57
N LEU A 22 -1.75 1.58 7.35
CA LEU A 22 -1.05 0.41 7.90
C LEU A 22 -1.98 -0.44 8.77
N LEU A 23 -2.80 0.17 9.62
CA LEU A 23 -3.80 -0.55 10.43
C LEU A 23 -4.86 -1.22 9.55
N SER A 24 -5.33 -0.54 8.50
CA SER A 24 -6.30 -1.11 7.56
C SER A 24 -5.73 -2.32 6.82
N LEU A 25 -4.49 -2.23 6.33
CA LEU A 25 -3.78 -3.33 5.69
C LEU A 25 -3.59 -4.50 6.66
N LYS A 26 -3.18 -4.26 7.91
CA LYS A 26 -3.05 -5.34 8.91
C LYS A 26 -4.39 -6.03 9.20
N ARG A 27 -5.49 -5.29 9.17
CA ARG A 27 -6.83 -5.86 9.43
C ARG A 27 -7.34 -6.68 8.25
N LYS A 28 -7.51 -6.04 7.09
CA LYS A 28 -8.06 -6.66 5.88
C LYS A 28 -7.62 -5.86 4.65
N PRO A 29 -6.54 -6.26 3.98
CA PRO A 29 -6.13 -5.68 2.71
C PRO A 29 -7.25 -5.80 1.67
N THR A 30 -7.39 -4.75 0.89
CA THR A 30 -8.19 -4.71 -0.33
C THR A 30 -7.31 -4.18 -1.46
N GLU A 31 -7.68 -4.47 -2.70
CA GLU A 31 -7.06 -3.88 -3.90
C GLU A 31 -6.87 -2.36 -3.76
N HIS A 32 -7.89 -1.67 -3.23
CA HIS A 32 -7.85 -0.22 -3.03
C HIS A 32 -6.77 0.22 -2.03
N THR A 33 -6.71 -0.43 -0.87
CA THR A 33 -5.68 -0.11 0.15
C THR A 33 -4.28 -0.50 -0.30
N ALA A 34 -4.14 -1.57 -1.09
CA ALA A 34 -2.88 -1.98 -1.68
C ALA A 34 -2.39 -0.94 -2.70
N TRP A 35 -3.28 -0.41 -3.53
CA TRP A 35 -2.97 0.66 -4.47
C TRP A 35 -2.55 1.95 -3.76
N MET A 36 -3.24 2.32 -2.67
CA MET A 36 -2.86 3.46 -1.84
C MET A 36 -1.48 3.28 -1.21
N ALA A 37 -1.16 2.07 -0.73
CA ALA A 37 0.15 1.74 -0.21
C ALA A 37 1.23 1.90 -1.27
N ASN A 38 1.01 1.35 -2.48
CA ASN A 38 1.92 1.52 -3.62
C ASN A 38 2.13 3.00 -3.96
N ARG A 39 1.08 3.82 -3.92
CA ARG A 39 1.18 5.26 -4.18
C ARG A 39 2.06 5.98 -3.16
N ILE A 40 1.97 5.63 -1.88
CA ILE A 40 2.83 6.17 -0.83
C ILE A 40 4.27 5.67 -0.99
N LEU A 41 4.45 4.38 -1.30
CA LEU A 41 5.78 3.78 -1.51
C LEU A 41 6.56 4.41 -2.67
N ASN A 42 5.89 5.06 -3.61
CA ASN A 42 6.53 5.85 -4.66
C ASN A 42 7.26 7.11 -4.14
N ASP A 43 6.97 7.58 -2.91
CA ASP A 43 7.79 8.59 -2.24
C ASP A 43 9.02 7.93 -1.59
N GLN A 44 10.19 8.20 -2.17
CA GLN A 44 11.48 7.67 -1.70
C GLN A 44 11.86 8.14 -0.29
N ASN A 45 11.22 9.20 0.22
CA ASN A 45 11.46 9.71 1.58
C ASN A 45 10.47 9.15 2.61
N PHE A 46 9.61 8.20 2.23
CA PHE A 46 8.65 7.63 3.14
C PHE A 46 9.34 6.80 4.23
N SER A 47 9.27 7.27 5.49
CA SER A 47 10.02 6.71 6.61
C SER A 47 9.63 5.28 6.96
N ASN A 48 8.38 4.88 6.70
CA ASN A 48 7.85 3.57 7.11
C ASN A 48 7.82 2.57 5.93
N ARG A 49 8.65 2.81 4.90
CA ARG A 49 8.70 1.99 3.68
C ARG A 49 8.84 0.50 3.96
N GLU A 50 9.82 0.12 4.76
CA GLU A 50 10.10 -1.30 5.06
C GLU A 50 8.97 -1.98 5.84
N GLU A 51 8.33 -1.27 6.77
CA GLU A 51 7.16 -1.80 7.49
C GLU A 51 5.98 -2.02 6.55
N MET A 52 5.73 -1.07 5.64
CA MET A 52 4.64 -1.21 4.66
C MET A 52 4.90 -2.37 3.69
N LEU A 53 6.12 -2.51 3.18
CA LEU A 53 6.50 -3.65 2.35
C LEU A 53 6.38 -4.98 3.08
N ARG A 54 6.77 -5.04 4.36
CA ARG A 54 6.62 -6.22 5.19
C ARG A 54 5.15 -6.64 5.31
N ILE A 55 4.25 -5.71 5.60
CA ILE A 55 2.81 -5.99 5.71
C ILE A 55 2.23 -6.48 4.39
N LEU A 56 2.64 -5.89 3.26
CA LEU A 56 2.21 -6.34 1.94
C LEU A 56 2.67 -7.78 1.66
N ARG A 57 3.91 -8.15 2.02
CA ARG A 57 4.41 -9.53 1.92
C ARG A 57 3.69 -10.49 2.87
N GLU A 58 3.38 -10.07 4.09
CA GLU A 58 2.58 -10.89 5.02
C GLU A 58 1.15 -11.08 4.50
N SER A 59 0.62 -10.12 3.74
CA SER A 59 -0.74 -10.16 3.19
C SER A 59 -0.90 -11.22 2.09
N ILE A 60 0.11 -11.47 1.25
CA ILE A 60 -0.03 -12.47 0.17
C ILE A 60 -0.16 -13.90 0.70
N GLU A 61 0.34 -14.17 1.91
CA GLU A 61 0.30 -15.48 2.57
C GLU A 61 -0.99 -15.72 3.38
N ARG A 62 -1.91 -14.74 3.42
CA ARG A 62 -3.15 -14.85 4.20
C ARG A 62 -4.26 -15.55 3.43
N ASP A 63 -4.93 -16.50 4.08
CA ASP A 63 -6.03 -17.26 3.49
C ASP A 63 -7.36 -16.47 3.44
N ASP A 64 -7.49 -15.39 4.22
CA ASP A 64 -8.71 -14.57 4.31
C ASP A 64 -8.81 -13.45 3.26
N ILE A 65 -7.82 -13.37 2.37
CA ILE A 65 -7.72 -12.35 1.31
C ILE A 65 -7.99 -13.01 -0.04
N ASP A 66 -8.78 -12.34 -0.87
CA ASP A 66 -9.11 -12.83 -2.21
C ASP A 66 -7.89 -12.80 -3.15
N GLU A 67 -7.87 -13.72 -4.11
CA GLU A 67 -6.75 -13.86 -5.04
C GLU A 67 -6.53 -12.62 -5.92
N SER A 68 -7.56 -11.83 -6.23
CA SER A 68 -7.41 -10.60 -7.01
C SER A 68 -6.59 -9.58 -6.23
N THR A 69 -6.95 -9.34 -4.96
CA THR A 69 -6.18 -8.47 -4.06
C THR A 69 -4.75 -8.97 -3.89
N LYS A 70 -4.53 -10.28 -3.71
CA LYS A 70 -3.17 -10.84 -3.61
C LYS A 70 -2.35 -10.61 -4.88
N ASN A 71 -2.95 -10.78 -6.06
CA ASN A 71 -2.28 -10.55 -7.33
C ASN A 71 -1.87 -9.08 -7.49
N SER A 72 -2.75 -8.13 -7.16
CA SER A 72 -2.39 -6.71 -7.16
C SER A 72 -1.25 -6.40 -6.20
N ILE A 73 -1.25 -6.99 -5.00
CA ILE A 73 -0.17 -6.81 -4.03
C ILE A 73 1.16 -7.37 -4.58
N LYS A 74 1.15 -8.54 -5.23
CA LYS A 74 2.33 -9.13 -5.87
C LYS A 74 2.88 -8.21 -6.97
N GLU A 75 2.03 -7.72 -7.87
CA GLU A 75 2.43 -6.78 -8.93
C GLU A 75 3.08 -5.51 -8.36
N PHE A 76 2.54 -4.99 -7.25
CA PHE A 76 3.13 -3.83 -6.58
C PHE A 76 4.46 -4.15 -5.91
N LEU A 77 4.61 -5.30 -5.27
CA LEU A 77 5.88 -5.72 -4.68
C LEU A 77 6.97 -5.85 -5.75
N ASP A 78 6.65 -6.51 -6.88
CA ASP A 78 7.56 -6.66 -8.01
C ASP A 78 7.99 -5.29 -8.57
N TYR A 79 7.06 -4.35 -8.71
CA TYR A 79 7.35 -2.98 -9.14
C TYR A 79 8.28 -2.25 -8.14
N GLN A 80 8.02 -2.35 -6.84
CA GLN A 80 8.80 -1.68 -5.80
C GLN A 80 10.20 -2.26 -5.61
N GLU A 81 10.43 -3.50 -6.04
CA GLU A 81 11.76 -4.12 -6.07
C GLU A 81 12.58 -3.68 -7.28
N GLN A 82 11.94 -3.29 -8.39
CA GLN A 82 12.61 -2.77 -9.59
C GLN A 82 13.08 -1.32 -9.49
N ILE A 83 12.48 -0.51 -8.61
CA ILE A 83 12.77 0.93 -8.45
C ILE A 83 13.77 1.20 -7.33
N LYS A 84 14.31 0.13 -6.72
CA LYS A 84 15.24 0.21 -5.60
C LYS A 84 16.61 0.76 -6.02
#